data_AF-A0A2J8A7I4-F1
#
_entry.id   AF-A0A2J8A7I4-F1
#
_cell.length_a   1.000
_cell.length_b   1.000
_cell.length_c   1.000
_cell.angle_alpha   90.00
_cell.angle_beta   90.00
_cell.angle_gamma   90.00
#
_symmetry.space_group_name_H-M   'P 1'
#
loop_
_entity.id
_entity.type
_entity.pdbx_description
1 polymer ?
#
loop_
_entity_poly.entity_id
_entity_poly.type
_entity_poly.pdbx_seq_one_letter_code
_entity_poly.pdbx_strand_id
1 'polypeptide(L)'
;MALGLVSFTPPSAGATTPTEVAERITAFVHAGAQRKPPTGWFVGWQPELVRKQAEESTNRIRSGTARSILEGVPYAIKDVADALPYSTAAGTTFIAASFLPSSVMVISPRQCPKTSTTW
;
A
#
# COMPACT_ATOMS: atom_id res chain seq x y z
N MET A 1 -24.42 13.31 -0.68
CA MET A 1 -23.16 13.30 -1.44
C MET A 1 -22.69 11.85 -1.49
N ALA A 2 -22.64 11.23 -2.67
CA ALA A 2 -22.66 9.77 -2.77
C ALA A 2 -21.37 9.10 -2.27
N LEU A 3 -21.52 8.13 -1.35
CA LEU A 3 -20.52 7.08 -1.14
C LEU A 3 -20.60 6.16 -2.36
N GLY A 4 -19.79 6.45 -3.38
CA GLY A 4 -19.64 5.56 -4.52
C GLY A 4 -19.09 4.22 -4.04
N LEU A 5 -19.86 3.15 -4.20
CA LEU A 5 -19.37 1.80 -3.99
C LEU A 5 -18.16 1.59 -4.90
N VAL A 6 -16.98 1.45 -4.32
CA VAL A 6 -15.78 1.09 -5.09
C VAL A 6 -15.90 -0.39 -5.41
N SER A 7 -16.50 -0.70 -6.57
CA SER A 7 -16.62 -2.07 -7.07
C SER A 7 -15.23 -2.63 -7.32
N PHE A 8 -14.73 -3.42 -6.38
CA PHE A 8 -13.45 -4.10 -6.48
C PHE A 8 -13.55 -5.24 -7.49
N THR A 9 -13.30 -4.95 -8.76
CA THR A 9 -12.94 -5.97 -9.75
C THR A 9 -11.48 -6.35 -9.53
N PRO A 10 -11.16 -7.65 -9.34
CA PRO A 10 -9.76 -8.06 -9.20
C PRO A 10 -9.00 -7.78 -10.50
N PRO A 11 -7.72 -7.35 -10.46
CA PRO A 11 -6.94 -7.03 -11.65
C PRO A 11 -6.85 -8.18 -12.68
N SER A 12 -6.98 -9.42 -12.22
CA SER A 12 -7.03 -10.62 -13.06
C SER A 12 -8.24 -10.69 -14.00
N ALA A 13 -9.30 -9.90 -13.76
CA ALA A 13 -10.46 -9.81 -14.63
C ALA A 13 -10.32 -8.75 -15.75
N GLY A 14 -9.15 -8.12 -15.89
CA GLY A 14 -8.81 -7.25 -17.04
C GLY A 14 -9.45 -5.86 -17.07
N ALA A 15 -10.31 -5.52 -16.10
CA ALA A 15 -11.09 -4.27 -16.10
C ALA A 15 -10.33 -3.02 -15.61
N THR A 16 -9.22 -3.17 -14.89
CA THR A 16 -8.40 -2.04 -14.40
C THR A 16 -6.99 -2.54 -14.07
N THR A 17 -5.96 -1.73 -14.27
CA THR A 17 -4.57 -2.10 -13.90
C THR A 17 -4.21 -1.69 -12.47
N PRO A 18 -3.26 -2.39 -11.80
CA PRO A 18 -2.74 -1.96 -10.50
C PRO A 18 -2.19 -0.51 -10.51
N THR A 19 -1.59 -0.08 -11.63
CA THR A 19 -1.13 1.31 -11.80
C THR A 19 -2.28 2.33 -11.77
N GLU A 20 -3.42 2.06 -12.44
CA GLU A 20 -4.62 2.92 -12.32
C GLU A 20 -5.14 2.97 -10.88
N VAL A 21 -5.11 1.83 -10.17
CA VAL A 21 -5.55 1.74 -8.78
C VAL A 21 -4.62 2.57 -7.88
N ALA A 22 -3.30 2.53 -8.10
CA ALA A 22 -2.33 3.34 -7.38
C ALA A 22 -2.58 4.86 -7.52
N GLU A 23 -2.87 5.34 -8.74
CA GLU A 23 -3.19 6.75 -8.96
C GLU A 23 -4.53 7.15 -8.34
N ARG A 24 -5.57 6.31 -8.43
CA ARG A 24 -6.88 6.56 -7.79
C ARG A 24 -6.73 6.68 -6.27
N ILE A 25 -5.93 5.81 -5.64
CA ILE A 25 -5.67 5.86 -4.19
C ILE A 25 -4.82 7.08 -3.84
N THR A 26 -3.81 7.42 -4.64
CA THR A 26 -2.98 8.62 -4.42
C THR A 26 -3.82 9.89 -4.49
N ALA A 27 -4.74 9.99 -5.47
CA ALA A 27 -5.70 11.09 -5.57
C ALA A 27 -6.65 11.14 -4.37
N PHE A 28 -7.14 9.99 -3.88
CA PHE A 28 -7.98 9.91 -2.68
C PHE A 28 -7.25 10.39 -1.42
N VAL A 29 -6.02 9.92 -1.17
CA VAL A 29 -5.20 10.33 -0.02
C VAL A 29 -4.90 11.82 -0.08
N HIS A 30 -4.50 12.33 -1.24
CA HIS A 30 -4.27 13.76 -1.44
C HIS A 30 -5.54 14.59 -1.20
N ALA A 31 -6.69 14.17 -1.76
CA ALA A 31 -7.96 14.86 -1.53
C ALA A 31 -8.40 14.84 -0.05
N GLY A 32 -8.00 13.81 0.71
CA GLY A 32 -8.18 13.75 2.16
C GLY A 32 -7.32 14.76 2.92
N ALA A 33 -6.05 14.91 2.53
CA ALA A 33 -5.13 15.88 3.13
C ALA A 33 -5.57 17.34 2.91
N GLN A 34 -6.29 17.63 1.82
CA GLN A 34 -6.83 18.98 1.53
C GLN A 34 -8.17 19.29 2.22
N ARG A 35 -8.72 18.38 3.04
CA ARG A 35 -9.97 18.61 3.80
C ARG A 35 -9.76 19.55 4.99
N LYS A 36 -10.86 20.07 5.54
CA LYS A 36 -10.89 20.86 6.78
C LYS A 36 -11.90 20.23 7.76
N PRO A 37 -11.46 19.55 8.84
CA PRO A 37 -10.05 19.22 9.15
C PRO A 37 -9.45 18.21 8.15
N PRO A 38 -8.11 18.17 8.01
CA PRO A 38 -7.43 17.22 7.12
C PRO A 38 -7.55 15.79 7.67
N THR A 39 -7.75 14.81 6.80
CA THR A 39 -7.85 13.39 7.20
C THR A 39 -6.50 12.70 7.04
N GLY A 40 -5.80 12.44 8.16
CA GLY A 40 -4.53 11.72 8.21
C GLY A 40 -4.70 10.21 8.05
N TRP A 41 -4.95 9.73 6.82
CA TRP A 41 -5.17 8.30 6.53
C TRP A 41 -3.94 7.42 6.78
N PHE A 42 -2.74 7.94 6.57
CA PHE A 42 -1.47 7.22 6.68
C PHE A 42 -0.45 8.05 7.44
N VAL A 43 0.35 7.40 8.28
CA VAL A 43 1.47 8.02 9.01
C VAL A 43 2.74 8.01 8.14
N GLY A 44 2.96 6.93 7.37
CA GLY A 44 4.02 6.82 6.37
C GLY A 44 3.42 6.72 4.96
N TRP A 45 3.36 7.85 4.23
CA TRP A 45 2.88 7.88 2.84
C TRP A 45 4.01 8.25 1.88
N GLN A 46 4.42 7.30 1.02
CA GLN A 46 5.41 7.51 -0.06
C GLN A 46 4.80 7.06 -1.40
N PRO A 47 4.11 7.95 -2.14
CA PRO A 47 3.38 7.56 -3.34
C PRO A 47 4.27 7.01 -4.46
N GLU A 48 5.55 7.38 -4.49
CA GLU A 48 6.56 6.88 -5.43
C GLU A 48 6.80 5.37 -5.23
N LEU A 49 6.83 4.89 -3.97
CA LEU A 49 6.95 3.46 -3.68
C LEU A 49 5.69 2.69 -4.06
N VAL A 50 4.52 3.29 -3.84
CA VAL A 50 3.22 2.72 -4.21
C VAL A 50 3.13 2.55 -5.72
N ARG A 51 3.50 3.58 -6.50
CA ARG A 51 3.59 3.55 -7.97
C ARG A 51 4.55 2.47 -8.46
N LYS A 52 5.78 2.43 -7.94
CA LYS A 52 6.80 1.44 -8.34
C LYS A 52 6.33 -0.01 -8.12
N GLN A 53 5.64 -0.28 -7.01
CA GLN A 53 5.04 -1.60 -6.76
C GLN A 53 3.89 -1.92 -7.71
N ALA A 54 3.06 -0.92 -8.03
CA ALA A 54 1.95 -1.06 -8.96
C ALA A 54 2.42 -1.33 -10.40
N GLU A 55 3.49 -0.67 -10.85
CA GLU A 55 4.14 -0.94 -12.14
C GLU A 55 4.71 -2.37 -12.19
N GLU A 56 5.45 -2.80 -11.16
CA GLU A 56 5.98 -4.17 -11.07
C GLU A 56 4.84 -5.20 -11.14
N SER A 57 3.76 -4.95 -10.41
CA SER A 57 2.59 -5.84 -10.34
C SER A 57 1.80 -5.87 -11.65
N THR A 58 1.61 -4.72 -12.29
CA THR A 58 0.99 -4.61 -13.63
C THR A 58 1.78 -5.38 -14.68
N ASN A 59 3.11 -5.31 -14.64
CA ASN A 59 3.99 -6.08 -15.53
C ASN A 59 3.90 -7.59 -15.26
N ARG A 60 3.82 -8.02 -13.99
CA ARG A 60 3.63 -9.44 -13.61
C ARG A 60 2.30 -10.00 -14.11
N ILE A 61 1.20 -9.26 -13.92
CA ILE A 61 -0.13 -9.65 -14.40
C ILE A 61 -0.14 -9.73 -15.93
N ARG A 62 0.38 -8.71 -16.63
CA ARG A 62 0.46 -8.70 -18.11
C ARG A 62 1.31 -9.84 -18.68
N SER A 63 2.35 -10.27 -17.97
CA SER A 63 3.21 -11.41 -18.37
C SER A 63 2.71 -12.77 -17.88
N GLY A 64 1.55 -12.85 -17.22
CA GLY A 64 1.02 -14.10 -16.67
C GLY A 64 1.80 -14.66 -15.47
N THR A 65 2.69 -13.87 -14.86
CA THR A 65 3.58 -14.25 -13.75
C THR A 65 3.13 -13.66 -12.40
N ALA A 66 1.81 -13.50 -12.23
CA ALA A 66 1.20 -13.05 -10.98
C ALA A 66 1.51 -14.01 -9.83
N ARG A 67 1.96 -13.51 -8.66
CA ARG A 67 2.37 -14.38 -7.55
C ARG A 67 1.20 -15.10 -6.88
N SER A 68 0.00 -14.52 -6.92
CA SER A 68 -1.21 -15.04 -6.27
C SER A 68 -2.46 -14.29 -6.75
N ILE A 69 -3.63 -14.68 -6.24
CA ILE A 69 -4.90 -13.92 -6.41
C ILE A 69 -4.86 -12.50 -5.81
N LEU A 70 -3.88 -12.19 -4.95
CA LEU A 70 -3.68 -10.87 -4.34
C LEU A 70 -2.61 -10.02 -5.08
N GLU A 71 -2.13 -10.48 -6.24
CA GLU A 71 -1.23 -9.66 -7.06
C GLU A 71 -1.96 -8.39 -7.53
N GLY A 72 -1.39 -7.23 -7.24
CA GLY A 72 -1.93 -5.93 -7.64
C GLY A 72 -3.06 -5.42 -6.76
N VAL A 73 -3.36 -6.12 -5.66
CA VAL A 73 -4.41 -5.74 -4.73
C VAL A 73 -3.85 -4.73 -3.71
N PRO A 74 -4.42 -3.52 -3.61
CA PRO A 74 -3.98 -2.51 -2.66
C PRO A 74 -4.40 -2.86 -1.23
N TYR A 75 -3.45 -2.92 -0.28
CA TYR A 75 -3.75 -3.09 1.14
C TYR A 75 -2.91 -2.17 2.04
N ALA A 76 -3.51 -1.76 3.16
CA ALA A 76 -2.86 -0.94 4.18
C ALA A 76 -2.30 -1.84 5.30
N ILE A 77 -1.10 -1.53 5.76
CA ILE A 77 -0.50 -2.12 6.95
C ILE A 77 -0.62 -1.09 8.09
N LYS A 78 -1.00 -1.56 9.28
CA LYS A 78 -1.08 -0.73 10.49
C LYS A 78 0.32 -0.56 11.09
N ASP A 79 0.59 0.61 11.67
CA ASP A 79 1.79 1.05 12.42
C ASP A 79 2.07 0.24 13.69
N VAL A 80 1.98 -1.08 13.61
CA VAL A 80 2.28 -2.06 14.66
C VAL A 80 2.88 -3.34 14.06
N ALA A 81 3.06 -3.37 12.73
CA ALA A 81 3.56 -4.51 11.97
C ALA A 81 4.48 -4.03 10.86
N ASP A 82 5.58 -4.76 10.67
CA ASP A 82 6.71 -4.24 9.89
C ASP A 82 6.47 -4.25 8.37
N ALA A 83 6.69 -3.09 7.75
CA ALA A 83 6.55 -2.85 6.32
C ALA A 83 7.72 -2.05 5.71
N LEU A 84 8.76 -2.72 5.21
CA LEU A 84 9.94 -2.05 4.66
C LEU A 84 9.63 -1.26 3.36
N PRO A 85 10.10 0.00 3.22
CA PRO A 85 11.22 0.62 3.95
C PRO A 85 10.82 1.77 4.92
N TYR A 86 9.64 1.71 5.56
CA TYR A 86 9.14 2.82 6.41
C TYR A 86 9.66 2.73 7.88
N SER A 87 9.13 3.50 8.86
CA SER A 87 9.59 3.54 10.29
C SER A 87 8.46 3.39 11.37
N THR A 88 8.42 2.33 12.18
CA THR A 88 7.34 2.03 13.16
C THR A 88 7.34 3.06 14.27
N ALA A 89 6.20 3.72 14.43
CA ALA A 89 5.92 4.64 15.50
C ALA A 89 5.09 3.98 16.62
N ALA A 90 4.38 2.88 16.36
CA ALA A 90 3.39 2.30 17.28
C ALA A 90 2.27 3.31 17.65
N GLY A 91 2.00 4.28 16.77
CA GLY A 91 1.15 5.45 17.05
C GLY A 91 1.81 6.53 17.93
N THR A 92 3.12 6.46 18.17
CA THR A 92 3.87 7.38 19.04
C THR A 92 4.98 8.14 18.28
N THR A 93 5.25 9.37 18.69
CA THR A 93 6.28 10.21 18.04
C THR A 93 7.70 9.98 18.54
N PHE A 94 7.88 9.20 19.62
CA PHE A 94 9.18 9.04 20.31
C PHE A 94 9.81 7.65 20.17
N ILE A 95 9.03 6.59 19.91
CA ILE A 95 9.57 5.21 19.74
C ILE A 95 10.32 5.05 18.40
N ALA A 96 10.01 5.89 17.41
CA ALA A 96 10.62 5.87 16.08
C ALA A 96 12.15 6.04 16.04
N ALA A 97 12.79 6.41 17.16
CA ALA A 97 14.24 6.50 17.29
C ALA A 97 14.95 5.14 17.56
N SER A 98 14.20 4.05 17.81
CA SER A 98 14.80 2.75 18.15
C SER A 98 14.26 1.55 17.35
N PHE A 99 13.13 1.66 16.64
CA PHE A 99 12.53 0.58 15.83
C PHE A 99 11.83 1.10 14.54
N LEU A 100 11.62 0.22 13.55
CA LEU A 100 11.02 0.45 12.20
C LEU A 100 9.87 -0.58 11.95
N PRO A 101 9.13 -0.68 10.80
CA PRO A 101 8.44 0.27 9.86
C PRO A 101 6.90 0.66 9.99
N SER A 102 6.48 1.89 9.59
CA SER A 102 5.17 2.58 9.86
C SER A 102 3.85 2.04 9.25
N SER A 103 2.70 2.69 9.56
CA SER A 103 1.40 2.56 8.83
C SER A 103 1.53 3.01 7.38
N VAL A 104 1.35 2.10 6.42
CA VAL A 104 1.71 2.29 5.00
C VAL A 104 0.76 1.60 4.03
N MET A 105 0.91 1.92 2.74
CA MET A 105 0.19 1.27 1.64
C MET A 105 1.11 0.39 0.79
N VAL A 106 0.66 -0.82 0.45
CA VAL A 106 1.38 -1.81 -0.36
C VAL A 106 0.43 -2.36 -1.44
N ILE A 107 0.94 -2.59 -2.66
CA ILE A 107 0.14 -3.06 -3.82
C ILE A 107 0.55 -4.46 -4.31
N SER A 108 1.76 -4.89 -3.99
CA SER A 108 2.21 -6.25 -4.24
C SER A 108 2.86 -6.79 -2.97
N PRO A 109 2.44 -7.97 -2.45
CA PRO A 109 3.11 -8.59 -1.33
C PRO A 109 4.52 -9.00 -1.78
N ARG A 110 5.49 -8.13 -1.53
CA ARG A 110 6.90 -8.51 -1.56
C ARG A 110 7.07 -9.53 -0.46
N GLN A 111 7.54 -10.73 -0.83
CA GLN A 111 8.03 -11.67 0.15
C GLN A 111 9.17 -10.97 0.89
N CYS A 112 8.91 -10.59 2.15
CA CYS A 112 10.00 -10.23 3.05
C CYS A 112 10.91 -11.46 3.08
N PRO A 113 12.21 -11.34 2.74
CA PRO A 113 13.11 -12.47 2.87
C PRO A 113 13.04 -12.91 4.32
N LYS A 114 12.62 -14.16 4.56
CA LYS A 114 12.51 -14.68 5.92
C LYS A 114 13.90 -14.64 6.55
N THR A 115 14.16 -13.63 7.38
CA THR A 115 15.24 -13.69 8.34
C THR A 115 15.02 -14.96 9.15
N SER A 116 15.99 -15.86 9.12
CA SER A 116 15.93 -17.15 9.80
C SER A 116 16.04 -16.93 11.31
N THR A 117 14.94 -16.53 11.94
CA THR A 117 14.77 -16.62 13.38
C THR A 117 14.49 -18.08 13.71
N THR A 118 15.57 -18.83 13.90
CA THR A 118 15.53 -20.08 14.66
C THR A 118 15.07 -19.74 16.09
N TRP A 119 14.11 -20.49 16.61
CA TRP A 119 13.67 -20.41 18.01
C TRP A 119 14.71 -21.01 18.95
#